data_AF-K2CBY6-F1
#
_entry.id   AF-K2CBY6-F1
#
_cell.length_a   1.000
_cell.length_b   1.000
_cell.length_c   1.000
_cell.angle_alpha   90.00
_cell.angle_beta   90.00
_cell.angle_gamma   90.00
#
_symmetry.space_group_name_H-M   'P 1'
#
loop_
_entity.id
_entity.type
_entity.pdbx_description
1 polymer ?
#
loop_
_entity_poly.entity_id
_entity_poly.type
_entity_poly.pdbx_seq_one_letter_code
_entity_poly.pdbx_strand_id
1 'polypeptide(L)'
;MIRKIKTYYKKSMSKLRIWSIDKMFGLFLFNIIMMFLILLYTAGYFAPFFPLTINFIVFISLVISVFLLGIRSRTLLFISLLFWVFAAFLRIVKIEVWAERTAIYSYQSLIIALVLLIIEIRRSKWKN
;
A
#
# COMPACT_ATOMS: atom_id res chain seq x y z
N MET A 1 28.08 6.85 18.28
CA MET A 1 26.82 6.99 17.51
C MET A 1 26.71 5.98 16.37
N ILE A 2 27.72 5.88 15.48
CA ILE A 2 27.75 5.00 14.29
C ILE A 2 27.55 3.51 14.62
N ARG A 3 28.12 3.03 15.73
CA ARG A 3 28.03 1.61 16.14
C ARG A 3 26.60 1.20 16.51
N LYS A 4 25.85 2.07 17.21
CA LYS A 4 24.43 1.84 17.54
C LYS A 4 23.57 1.80 16.27
N ILE A 5 23.82 2.69 15.32
CA ILE A 5 23.11 2.73 14.02
C ILE A 5 23.30 1.42 13.25
N LYS A 6 24.53 0.91 13.16
CA LYS A 6 24.80 -0.40 12.51
C LYS A 6 24.02 -1.54 13.19
N THR A 7 23.93 -1.55 14.51
CA THR A 7 23.19 -2.59 15.24
C THR A 7 21.69 -2.53 15.00
N TYR A 8 21.11 -1.32 15.01
CA TYR A 8 19.68 -1.13 14.68
C TYR A 8 19.38 -1.54 13.25
N TYR A 9 20.23 -1.14 12.30
CA TYR A 9 20.09 -1.52 10.89
C TYR A 9 20.11 -3.04 10.72
N LYS A 10 21.09 -3.73 11.32
CA LYS A 10 21.22 -5.19 11.24
C LYS A 10 19.99 -5.91 11.81
N LYS A 11 19.44 -5.41 12.93
CA LYS A 11 18.24 -5.95 13.58
C LYS A 11 16.96 -5.72 12.74
N SER A 12 16.83 -4.55 12.12
CA SER A 12 15.70 -4.29 11.21
C SER A 12 15.79 -5.15 9.96
N MET A 13 16.99 -5.30 9.39
CA MET A 13 17.22 -6.12 8.20
C MET A 13 16.90 -7.60 8.44
N SER A 14 17.26 -8.15 9.60
CA SER A 14 16.92 -9.54 9.93
C SER A 14 15.42 -9.75 10.07
N LYS A 15 14.69 -8.80 10.69
CA LYS A 15 13.23 -8.86 10.79
C LYS A 15 12.55 -8.76 9.43
N LEU A 16 13.03 -7.86 8.57
CA LEU A 16 12.56 -7.73 7.19
C LEU A 16 12.77 -9.02 6.41
N ARG A 17 13.97 -9.62 6.50
CA ARG A 17 14.27 -10.89 5.83
C ARG A 17 13.33 -12.01 6.26
N ILE A 18 13.10 -12.16 7.57
CA ILE A 18 12.17 -13.19 8.09
C ILE A 18 10.76 -12.93 7.58
N TRP A 19 10.27 -11.69 7.68
CA TRP A 19 8.94 -11.33 7.18
C TRP A 19 8.80 -11.57 5.67
N SER A 20 9.82 -11.25 4.87
CA SER A 20 9.82 -11.48 3.42
C SER A 20 9.81 -12.97 3.08
N ILE A 21 10.50 -13.82 3.84
CA ILE A 21 10.46 -15.28 3.65
C ILE A 21 9.05 -15.80 3.98
N ASP A 22 8.48 -15.40 5.12
CA ASP A 22 7.13 -15.79 5.54
C ASP A 22 6.04 -15.34 4.54
N LYS A 23 6.29 -14.25 3.81
CA LYS A 23 5.37 -13.67 2.82
C LYS A 23 5.78 -13.91 1.38
N MET A 24 6.77 -14.77 1.11
CA MET A 24 7.32 -14.96 -0.24
C MET A 24 6.25 -15.38 -1.25
N PHE A 25 5.38 -16.32 -0.89
CA PHE A 25 4.26 -16.73 -1.75
C PHE A 25 3.24 -15.60 -1.96
N GLY A 26 2.89 -14.87 -0.89
CA GLY A 26 2.00 -13.72 -0.97
C GLY A 26 2.56 -12.60 -1.85
N LEU A 27 3.87 -12.34 -1.76
CA LEU A 27 4.58 -11.39 -2.62
C LEU A 27 4.57 -11.84 -4.09
N PHE A 28 4.83 -13.12 -4.35
CA PHE A 28 4.77 -13.67 -5.70
C PHE A 28 3.38 -13.48 -6.32
N LEU A 29 2.33 -13.88 -5.60
CA LEU A 29 0.96 -13.75 -6.07
C LEU A 29 0.54 -12.29 -6.25
N PHE A 30 0.92 -11.41 -5.31
CA PHE A 30 0.69 -9.97 -5.41
C PHE A 30 1.29 -9.41 -6.70
N ASN A 31 2.55 -9.71 -7.00
CA ASN A 31 3.22 -9.22 -8.20
C ASN A 31 2.57 -9.75 -9.49
N ILE A 32 2.18 -11.02 -9.54
CA ILE A 32 1.47 -11.58 -10.70
C ILE A 32 0.15 -10.84 -10.93
N ILE A 33 -0.65 -10.64 -9.89
CA ILE A 33 -1.93 -9.93 -10.01
C ILE A 33 -1.70 -8.49 -10.49
N MET A 34 -0.72 -7.79 -9.92
CA MET A 34 -0.39 -6.42 -10.32
C MET A 34 0.08 -6.36 -11.77
N MET A 35 0.90 -7.31 -12.22
CA MET A 35 1.35 -7.41 -13.60
C MET A 35 0.16 -7.56 -14.56
N PHE A 36 -0.78 -8.47 -14.26
CA PHE A 36 -1.98 -8.65 -15.09
C PHE A 36 -2.87 -7.41 -15.10
N LEU A 37 -3.09 -6.75 -13.96
CA LEU A 37 -3.88 -5.52 -13.92
C LEU A 37 -3.28 -4.40 -14.77
N ILE A 38 -1.95 -4.25 -14.74
CA ILE A 38 -1.25 -3.26 -15.57
C ILE A 38 -1.36 -3.64 -17.06
N LEU A 39 -1.17 -4.92 -17.41
CA LEU A 39 -1.32 -5.37 -18.80
C LEU A 39 -2.72 -5.10 -19.35
N LEU A 40 -3.76 -5.44 -18.57
CA LEU A 40 -5.16 -5.19 -18.94
C LEU A 40 -5.43 -3.69 -19.13
N TYR A 41 -4.90 -2.84 -18.24
CA TYR A 41 -4.97 -1.39 -18.40
C TYR A 41 -4.31 -0.91 -19.69
N THR A 42 -3.09 -1.36 -19.97
CA THR A 42 -2.33 -0.94 -21.16
C THR A 42 -2.96 -1.43 -22.46
N ALA A 43 -3.61 -2.59 -22.45
CA ALA A 43 -4.32 -3.14 -23.60
C ALA A 43 -5.70 -2.49 -23.82
N GLY A 44 -6.12 -1.55 -22.95
CA GLY A 44 -7.39 -0.85 -23.09
C GLY A 44 -8.62 -1.75 -22.89
N TYR A 45 -8.45 -2.91 -22.24
CA TYR A 45 -9.57 -3.79 -21.96
C TYR A 45 -10.62 -3.09 -21.10
N PHE A 46 -11.88 -3.47 -21.30
CA PHE A 46 -13.07 -2.98 -20.58
C PHE A 46 -13.51 -1.53 -20.91
N ALA A 47 -12.84 -0.82 -21.81
CA ALA A 47 -13.38 0.42 -22.37
C ALA A 47 -14.53 0.12 -23.38
N PRO A 48 -15.61 0.92 -23.41
CA PRO A 48 -15.88 2.10 -22.59
C PRO A 48 -16.66 1.81 -21.29
N PHE A 49 -17.20 0.61 -21.10
CA PHE A 49 -18.20 0.33 -20.06
C PHE A 49 -17.63 0.22 -18.63
N PHE A 50 -16.37 -0.21 -18.49
CA PHE A 50 -15.70 -0.32 -17.19
C PHE A 50 -14.20 0.00 -17.32
N PRO A 51 -13.83 1.27 -17.56
CA PRO A 51 -12.44 1.64 -17.79
C PRO A 51 -11.58 1.34 -16.56
N LEU A 52 -10.59 0.46 -16.73
CA LEU A 52 -9.69 0.03 -15.67
C LEU A 52 -8.67 1.15 -15.38
N THR A 53 -9.04 2.14 -14.57
CA THR A 53 -8.17 3.30 -14.32
C THR A 53 -6.99 2.98 -13.41
N ILE A 54 -5.91 3.77 -13.51
CA ILE A 54 -4.76 3.67 -12.59
C ILE A 54 -5.18 3.78 -11.12
N ASN A 55 -6.14 4.67 -10.82
CA ASN A 55 -6.65 4.86 -9.46
C ASN A 55 -7.36 3.60 -8.93
N PHE A 56 -8.02 2.85 -9.81
CA PHE A 56 -8.64 1.59 -9.48
C PHE A 56 -7.60 0.48 -9.25
N ILE A 57 -6.55 0.43 -10.07
CA ILE A 57 -5.43 -0.50 -9.88
C ILE A 57 -4.75 -0.26 -8.53
N VAL A 58 -4.47 1.00 -8.17
CA VAL A 58 -3.88 1.35 -6.87
C VAL A 58 -4.81 0.95 -5.73
N PHE A 59 -6.11 1.23 -5.84
CA PHE A 59 -7.09 0.79 -4.84
C PHE A 59 -7.07 -0.74 -4.64
N ILE A 60 -7.14 -1.51 -5.72
CA ILE A 60 -7.05 -2.98 -5.67
C ILE A 60 -5.75 -3.41 -5.01
N SER A 61 -4.62 -2.78 -5.37
CA SER A 61 -3.32 -3.10 -4.79
C SER A 61 -3.32 -2.94 -3.26
N LEU A 62 -3.93 -1.87 -2.75
CA LEU A 62 -4.05 -1.63 -1.31
C LEU A 62 -4.92 -2.69 -0.64
N VAL A 63 -6.07 -3.03 -1.22
CA VAL A 63 -6.97 -4.07 -0.70
C VAL A 63 -6.28 -5.43 -0.67
N ILE A 64 -5.69 -5.85 -1.78
CA ILE A 64 -5.02 -7.15 -1.89
C ILE A 64 -3.80 -7.23 -0.96
N SER A 65 -3.08 -6.12 -0.75
CA SER A 65 -1.93 -6.09 0.16
C SER A 65 -2.30 -6.45 1.60
N VAL A 66 -3.51 -6.10 2.05
CA VAL A 66 -4.01 -6.48 3.38
C VAL A 66 -4.12 -8.00 3.49
N PHE A 67 -4.69 -8.65 2.49
CA PHE A 67 -4.94 -10.11 2.51
C PHE A 67 -3.68 -10.93 2.23
N LEU A 68 -2.93 -10.60 1.17
CA LEU A 68 -1.78 -11.39 0.73
C LEU A 68 -0.53 -11.14 1.57
N LEU A 69 -0.30 -9.88 1.97
CA LEU A 69 0.92 -9.49 2.67
C LEU A 69 0.69 -9.35 4.18
N GLY A 70 -0.56 -9.34 4.64
CA GLY A 70 -0.89 -9.18 6.05
C GLY A 70 -0.56 -7.76 6.56
N ILE A 71 -0.71 -6.76 5.70
CA ILE A 71 -0.50 -5.36 6.08
C ILE A 71 -1.51 -4.97 7.16
N ARG A 72 -1.02 -4.33 8.24
CA ARG A 72 -1.83 -3.86 9.37
C ARG A 72 -2.29 -2.43 9.17
N SER A 73 -3.33 -2.03 9.91
CA SER A 73 -3.89 -0.67 9.90
C SER A 73 -2.81 0.42 10.06
N ARG A 74 -1.89 0.23 11.00
CA ARG A 74 -0.78 1.15 11.28
C ARG A 74 0.12 1.40 10.07
N THR A 75 0.38 0.37 9.27
CA THR A 75 1.22 0.50 8.07
C THR A 75 0.49 1.28 6.99
N LEU A 76 -0.82 1.03 6.79
CA LEU A 76 -1.63 1.78 5.82
C LEU A 76 -1.81 3.24 6.22
N LEU A 77 -1.95 3.55 7.52
CA LEU A 77 -1.96 4.93 8.02
C LEU A 77 -0.65 5.65 7.68
N PHE A 78 0.49 4.97 7.84
CA PHE A 78 1.78 5.53 7.46
C PHE A 78 1.90 5.76 5.95
N ILE A 79 1.42 4.81 5.12
CA ILE A 79 1.39 4.95 3.66
C ILE A 79 0.49 6.12 3.24
N SER A 80 -0.68 6.28 3.88
CA SER A 80 -1.57 7.40 3.64
C SER A 80 -0.90 8.74 3.94
N LEU A 81 -0.26 8.86 5.10
CA LEU A 81 0.50 10.06 5.46
C LEU A 81 1.63 10.33 4.46
N LEU A 82 2.34 9.30 4.01
CA LEU A 82 3.40 9.42 3.00
C LEU A 82 2.84 9.98 1.69
N PHE A 83 1.73 9.43 1.20
CA PHE A 83 1.07 9.94 0.00
C PHE A 83 0.59 11.38 0.18
N TRP A 84 0.03 11.72 1.34
CA TRP A 84 -0.42 13.08 1.62
C TRP A 84 0.74 14.09 1.54
N VAL A 85 1.86 13.79 2.22
CA VAL A 85 3.08 14.63 2.16
C VAL A 85 3.61 14.71 0.73
N PHE A 86 3.61 13.59 0.01
CA PHE A 86 4.10 13.55 -1.37
C PHE A 86 3.19 14.35 -2.32
N ALA A 87 1.87 14.31 -2.13
CA ALA A 87 0.92 15.12 -2.89
C ALA A 87 1.15 16.62 -2.67
N ALA A 88 1.38 17.03 -1.42
CA ALA A 88 1.71 18.42 -1.10
C ALA A 88 3.03 18.84 -1.79
N PHE A 89 4.05 18.00 -1.74
CA PHE A 89 5.31 18.24 -2.45
C PHE A 89 5.11 18.39 -3.96
N LEU A 90 4.36 17.47 -4.60
CA LEU A 90 4.07 17.53 -6.04
C LEU A 90 3.30 18.80 -6.43
N ARG A 91 2.39 19.26 -5.58
CA ARG A 91 1.67 20.52 -5.79
C ARG A 91 2.61 21.73 -5.77
N ILE A 92 3.58 21.75 -4.86
CA ILE A 92 4.59 22.82 -4.76
C ILE A 92 5.45 22.88 -6.01
N VAL A 93 5.87 21.72 -6.54
CA VAL A 93 6.67 21.65 -7.79
C VAL A 93 5.82 21.75 -9.07
N LYS A 94 4.53 22.09 -8.96
CA LYS A 94 3.58 22.30 -10.07
C LYS A 94 3.34 21.06 -10.95
N ILE A 95 3.43 19.85 -10.39
CA ILE A 95 3.09 18.61 -11.08
C ILE A 95 1.65 18.23 -10.72
N GLU A 96 0.68 18.93 -11.32
CA GLU A 96 -0.72 18.89 -10.88
C GLU A 96 -1.38 17.52 -11.01
N VAL A 97 -1.25 16.86 -12.17
CA VAL A 97 -1.88 15.57 -12.44
C VAL A 97 -1.43 14.50 -11.44
N TRP A 98 -0.16 14.49 -11.08
CA TRP A 98 0.37 13.54 -10.10
C TRP A 98 0.02 13.94 -8.67
N ALA A 99 -0.05 15.23 -8.36
CA ALA A 99 -0.50 15.71 -7.05
C ALA A 99 -1.94 15.27 -6.76
N GLU A 100 -2.85 15.43 -7.73
CA GLU A 100 -4.24 14.99 -7.62
C GLU A 100 -4.37 13.48 -7.44
N ARG A 101 -3.69 12.70 -8.27
CA ARG A 101 -3.66 11.23 -8.15
C ARG A 101 -3.13 10.77 -6.79
N THR A 102 -2.03 11.37 -6.33
CA THR A 102 -1.43 11.02 -5.04
C THR A 102 -2.35 11.39 -3.87
N ALA A 103 -3.09 12.50 -3.97
CA ALA A 103 -4.11 12.85 -2.98
C ALA A 103 -5.24 11.80 -2.94
N ILE A 104 -5.67 11.29 -4.11
CA ILE A 104 -6.63 10.18 -4.19
C ILE A 104 -6.05 8.92 -3.51
N TYR A 105 -4.78 8.58 -3.74
CA TYR A 105 -4.14 7.42 -3.11
C TYR A 105 -4.03 7.57 -1.60
N SER A 106 -3.75 8.77 -1.12
CA SER A 106 -3.79 9.12 0.31
C SER A 106 -5.17 8.85 0.91
N TYR A 107 -6.23 9.30 0.23
CA TYR A 107 -7.60 9.08 0.69
C TYR A 107 -8.00 7.60 0.68
N GLN A 108 -7.70 6.87 -0.40
CA GLN A 108 -7.99 5.44 -0.52
C GLN A 108 -7.29 4.63 0.58
N SER A 109 -5.99 4.89 0.80
CA SER A 109 -5.23 4.21 1.85
C SER A 109 -5.74 4.56 3.25
N LEU A 110 -6.18 5.81 3.49
CA LEU A 110 -6.78 6.23 4.75
C LEU A 110 -8.07 5.45 5.05
N ILE A 111 -8.99 5.35 4.08
CA ILE A 111 -10.25 4.63 4.26
C ILE A 111 -9.97 3.17 4.61
N ILE A 112 -9.12 2.49 3.83
CA ILE A 112 -8.80 1.08 4.07
C ILE A 112 -8.14 0.92 5.45
N ALA A 113 -7.26 1.84 5.84
CA ALA A 113 -6.64 1.83 7.14
C ALA A 113 -7.66 1.97 8.29
N LEU A 114 -8.64 2.87 8.16
CA LEU A 114 -9.70 3.06 9.15
C LEU A 114 -10.61 1.83 9.26
N VAL A 115 -11.01 1.26 8.13
CA VAL A 115 -11.80 0.02 8.10
C VAL A 115 -11.03 -1.11 8.80
N LEU A 116 -9.75 -1.28 8.46
CA LEU A 116 -8.91 -2.30 9.05
C LEU A 116 -8.68 -2.08 10.55
N LEU A 117 -8.53 -0.82 10.98
CA LEU A 117 -8.41 -0.46 12.39
C LEU A 117 -9.64 -0.86 13.18
N ILE A 118 -10.85 -0.60 12.65
CA ILE A 118 -12.11 -1.02 13.29
C ILE A 118 -12.16 -2.54 13.45
N ILE A 119 -11.75 -3.28 12.40
CA ILE A 119 -11.70 -4.75 12.43
C ILE A 119 -10.69 -5.24 13.47
N GLU A 120 -9.49 -4.66 13.51
CA GLU A 120 -8.43 -5.00 14.46
C GLU A 120 -8.86 -4.75 15.92
N ILE A 121 -9.50 -3.61 16.20
CA ILE A 121 -10.02 -3.26 17.53
C ILE A 121 -11.09 -4.28 17.97
N ARG A 122 -12.05 -4.61 17.09
CA ARG A 122 -13.09 -5.60 17.40
C ARG A 122 -12.48 -6.96 17.69
N ARG A 123 -11.50 -7.40 16.90
CA ARG A 123 -10.81 -8.67 17.10
C ARG A 123 -10.00 -8.71 18.40
N SER A 124 -9.41 -7.58 18.80
CA SER A 124 -8.68 -7.48 20.06
C SER A 124 -9.58 -7.60 21.28
N LYS A 125 -10.80 -7.03 21.24
CA LYS A 125 -11.76 -7.13 22.35
C LYS A 125 -12.29 -8.55 22.59
N TRP A 126 -12.29 -9.41 21.58
CA TRP A 126 -12.74 -10.81 21.68
C TRP A 126 -11.64 -11.77 22.17
N LYS A 127 -10.39 -11.33 22.25
CA LYS A 127 -9.25 -12.15 22.72
C LYS A 127 -8.90 -11.94 24.19
N ASN A 128 -9.49 -10.93 24.83
CA ASN A 128 -9.40 -10.67 26.26
C ASN A 128 -10.73 -11.04 26.90
#